data_AF-A0A7X7EUM7-F1
#
_entry.id   AF-A0A7X7EUM7-F1
#
_cell.length_a   1.000
_cell.length_b   1.000
_cell.length_c   1.000
_cell.angle_alpha   90.00
_cell.angle_beta   90.00
_cell.angle_gamma   90.00
#
_symmetry.space_group_name_H-M   'P 1'
#
loop_
_entity.id
_entity.type
_entity.pdbx_description
1 polymer ?
#
loop_
_entity_poly.entity_id
_entity_poly.type
_entity_poly.pdbx_seq_one_letter_code
_entity_poly.pdbx_strand_id
1 'polypeptide(L)' 'MPTTRTVDNFILDLRKKLEENPSRPDHILSIRDVGYKFVSLNN' A
#
# COMPACT_ATOMS: atom_id res chain seq x y z
N MET A 1 5.20 -17.46 12.52
CA MET A 1 5.28 -17.24 11.06
C MET A 1 4.63 -15.90 10.76
N PRO A 2 5.35 -14.89 10.22
CA PRO A 2 4.69 -13.67 9.78
C PRO A 2 3.72 -14.05 8.65
N THR A 3 2.42 -13.85 8.87
CA THR A 3 1.44 -14.07 7.81
C THR A 3 1.43 -12.83 6.93
N THR A 4 1.62 -13.00 5.61
CA THR A 4 1.48 -11.92 4.62
C THR A 4 0.17 -11.14 4.80
N ARG A 5 -0.89 -11.82 5.26
CA ARG A 5 -2.18 -11.24 5.66
C ARG A 5 -2.08 -10.09 6.69
N THR A 6 -1.04 -10.07 7.54
CA THR A 6 -0.82 -9.00 8.51
C THR A 6 -0.35 -7.72 7.82
N VAL A 7 0.60 -7.83 6.89
CA VAL A 7 1.11 -6.68 6.11
C VAL A 7 0.00 -6.12 5.23
N ASP A 8 -0.78 -6.99 4.57
CA ASP A 8 -1.88 -6.58 3.70
C ASP A 8 -2.94 -5.76 4.47
N ASN A 9 -3.26 -6.16 5.72
CA ASN A 9 -4.18 -5.43 6.58
C ASN A 9 -3.66 -4.03 6.92
N PHE A 10 -2.38 -3.91 7.29
CA PHE A 10 -1.79 -2.60 7.57
C PHE A 10 -1.73 -1.73 6.31
N ILE A 11 -1.44 -2.30 5.14
CA ILE A 11 -1.43 -1.56 3.88
C ILE A 11 -2.83 -1.06 3.51
N LEU A 12 -3.87 -1.87 3.72
CA LEU A 12 -5.25 -1.46 3.52
C LEU A 12 -5.59 -0.25 4.41
N ASP A 13 -5.20 -0.28 5.68
CA ASP A 13 -5.47 0.81 6.61
C ASP A 13 -4.63 2.06 6.34
N LEU A 14 -3.40 1.90 5.84
CA LEU A 14 -2.58 3.01 5.36
C LEU A 14 -3.19 3.67 4.12
N ARG A 15 -3.66 2.88 3.15
CA ARG A 15 -4.29 3.41 1.93
C ARG A 15 -5.54 4.22 2.25
N LYS A 16 -6.37 3.77 3.20
CA LYS A 16 -7.55 4.53 3.67
C LYS A 16 -7.19 5.90 4.26
N LYS A 17 -5.98 6.06 4.81
CA LYS A 17 -5.55 7.29 5.49
C LYS A 17 -4.76 8.23 4.57
N LEU A 18 -4.02 7.68 3.61
CA LEU A 18 -3.02 8.42 2.83
C LEU A 18 -3.41 8.62 1.37
N GLU A 19 -4.26 7.74 0.81
CA GLU A 19 -4.67 7.84 -0.59
C GLU A 19 -5.97 8.63 -0.69
N GLU A 20 -6.08 9.50 -1.69
CA GLU A 20 -7.34 10.15 -2.04
C GLU A 20 -8.40 9.11 -2.44
N ASN A 21 -7.97 8.10 -3.21
CA ASN A 21 -8.79 6.94 -3.54
C ASN A 21 -8.08 5.63 -3.19
N PRO A 22 -8.45 4.95 -2.08
CA PRO A 22 -7.80 3.71 -1.64
C PRO A 22 -7.88 2.56 -2.66
N SER A 23 -8.87 2.57 -3.57
CA SER A 23 -9.03 1.56 -4.62
C SER A 23 -8.13 1.81 -5.84
N ARG A 24 -7.61 3.03 -5.97
CA ARG A 24 -6.69 3.47 -7.02
C ARG A 24 -5.52 4.22 -6.35
N PRO A 25 -4.66 3.51 -5.60
CA PRO A 25 -3.61 4.14 -4.81
C PRO A 25 -2.55 4.78 -5.70
N ASP A 26 -2.17 6.01 -5.40
CA ASP A 26 -1.12 6.76 -6.08
C ASP A 26 0.20 6.72 -5.29
N HIS A 27 0.16 6.50 -3.96
CA HIS A 27 1.34 6.51 -3.09
C HIS A 27 1.84 5.11 -2.70
N ILE A 28 0.96 4.15 -2.45
CA ILE A 28 1.30 2.80 -1.99
C ILE A 28 0.89 1.81 -3.07
N LEU A 29 1.83 1.46 -3.95
CA LEU A 29 1.59 0.60 -5.12
C LEU A 29 1.80 -0.88 -4.77
N SER A 30 0.90 -1.74 -5.23
CA SER A 30 1.10 -3.20 -5.15
C SER A 30 2.02 -3.66 -6.28
N ILE A 31 3.10 -4.35 -5.95
CA ILE A 31 3.98 -5.03 -6.90
C ILE A 31 3.77 -6.54 -6.75
N ARG A 32 3.25 -7.17 -7.80
CA ARG A 32 2.95 -8.60 -7.82
C ARG A 32 4.20 -9.41 -7.49
N ASP A 33 4.03 -10.40 -6.61
CA ASP A 33 5.07 -11.34 -6.13
C ASP A 33 6.27 -10.69 -5.40
N VAL A 34 6.19 -9.39 -5.09
CA VAL A 34 7.24 -8.64 -4.37
C VAL A 34 6.71 -8.00 -3.09
N GLY A 35 5.54 -7.36 -3.16
CA GLY A 35 4.95 -6.65 -2.01
C GLY A 35 4.46 -5.25 -2.38
N TYR A 36 4.88 -4.24 -1.62
CA TYR A 36 4.37 -2.87 -1.77
C TYR A 36 5.51 -1.88 -1.93
N LYS A 37 5.29 -0.86 -2.76
CA LYS A 37 6.23 0.25 -2.99
C LYS A 37 5.58 1.56 -2.61
N PHE A 38 6.24 2.31 -1.74
CA PHE A 38 5.90 3.69 -1.48
C PHE A 38 6.50 4.59 -2.56
N VAL A 39 5.70 5.50 -3.12
CA VAL A 39 6.13 6.55 -4.03
C VAL A 39 5.64 7.90 -3.49
N SER A 40 6.60 8.78 -3.22
CA SER A 40 6.31 10.20 -2.99
C SER A 40 6.29 10.88 -4.35
N LEU A 41 5.31 11.74 -4.59
CA LEU A 41 5.43 12.71 -5.68
C LEU A 41 6.63 13.60 -5.33
N ASN A 42 7.74 13.43 -6.05
CA ASN A 42 8.84 14.37 -5.99
C ASN A 42 8.41 15.59 -6.81
N ASN A 43 8.37 16.74 -6.17
CA ASN A 43 8.32 18.04 -6.81
C ASN A 43 9.76 18.55 -6.96
#